data_AF-A0AA86N8N8-F1
#
_entry.id   AF-A0AA86N8N8-F1
#
_cell.length_a   1.000
_cell.length_b   1.000
_cell.length_c   1.000
_cell.angle_alpha   90.00
_cell.angle_beta   90.00
_cell.angle_gamma   90.00
#
_symmetry.space_group_name_H-M   'P 1'
#
loop_
_entity.id
_entity.type
_entity.pdbx_description
1 polymer ?
#
loop_
_entity_poly.entity_id
_entity_poly.type
_entity_poly.pdbx_seq_one_letter_code
_entity_poly.pdbx_strand_id
1 'polypeptide(L)'
;MTDQQTKMKILAKQFGDIKKLKNMAAFFPDKKNPFLWHVSFKGPENSEFQDGIYHCQLNLSNYPDNPPEVMVLNESGAYAPNTLICIVGLTHYHPEGWTPGTSIEAIITALQMIMQLKSDRSGIGVIGTLNSSDIKKYSAKSKEYTCKCGADHTKLFK
;
A
#
# COMPACT_ATOMS: atom_id res chain seq x y z
N MET A 1 -6.03 2.72 -24.77
CA MET A 1 -5.11 3.15 -23.72
C MET A 1 -5.49 4.56 -23.31
N THR A 2 -5.59 4.81 -22.01
CA THR A 2 -5.93 6.11 -21.44
C THR A 2 -4.81 7.12 -21.73
N ASP A 3 -5.16 8.29 -22.25
CA ASP A 3 -4.16 9.33 -22.54
C ASP A 3 -3.58 9.93 -21.25
N GLN A 4 -2.39 10.53 -21.36
CA GLN A 4 -1.67 11.05 -20.19
C GLN A 4 -2.44 12.16 -19.45
N GLN A 5 -3.20 13.01 -20.16
CA GLN A 5 -3.94 14.09 -19.52
C GLN A 5 -5.10 13.53 -18.69
N THR A 6 -5.85 12.58 -19.23
CA THR A 6 -6.93 11.88 -18.52
C THR A 6 -6.39 11.12 -17.32
N LYS A 7 -5.28 10.39 -17.50
CA LYS A 7 -4.62 9.67 -16.41
C LYS A 7 -4.21 10.60 -15.26
N MET A 8 -3.62 11.74 -15.56
CA MET A 8 -3.24 12.73 -14.54
C MET A 8 -4.45 13.29 -13.79
N LYS A 9 -5.59 13.51 -14.47
CA LYS A 9 -6.84 13.92 -13.80
C LYS A 9 -7.35 12.84 -12.84
N ILE A 10 -7.30 11.57 -13.25
CA ILE A 10 -7.70 10.44 -12.41
C ILE A 10 -6.81 10.38 -11.16
N LEU A 11 -5.49 10.44 -11.33
CA LEU A 11 -4.54 10.43 -10.22
C LEU A 11 -4.72 11.63 -9.28
N ALA A 12 -4.95 12.83 -9.81
CA ALA A 12 -5.24 14.00 -8.99
C ALA A 12 -6.51 13.81 -8.15
N LYS A 13 -7.55 13.19 -8.71
CA LYS A 13 -8.76 12.82 -7.97
C LYS A 13 -8.46 11.80 -6.86
N GLN A 14 -7.72 10.73 -7.18
CA GLN A 14 -7.33 9.70 -6.19
C GLN A 14 -6.55 10.32 -5.02
N PHE A 15 -5.62 11.23 -5.29
CA PHE A 15 -4.89 11.94 -4.25
C PHE A 15 -5.82 12.78 -3.37
N GLY A 16 -6.74 13.53 -3.99
CA GLY A 16 -7.74 14.32 -3.28
C GLY A 16 -8.65 13.49 -2.39
N ASP A 17 -8.97 12.26 -2.79
CA ASP A 17 -9.77 11.33 -1.99
C ASP A 17 -8.96 10.74 -0.82
N ILE A 18 -7.73 10.28 -1.05
CA ILE A 18 -6.83 9.79 0.02
C ILE A 18 -6.61 10.87 1.10
N LYS A 19 -6.43 12.14 0.69
CA LYS A 19 -6.19 13.25 1.63
C LYS A 19 -7.34 13.46 2.63
N LYS A 20 -8.56 13.01 2.32
CA LYS A 20 -9.73 13.09 3.22
C LYS A 20 -9.74 11.97 4.26
N LEU A 21 -8.98 10.90 4.02
CA LEU A 21 -8.92 9.74 4.91
C LEU A 21 -8.05 10.05 6.12
N LYS A 22 -8.48 9.59 7.30
CA LYS A 22 -7.73 9.79 8.57
C LYS A 22 -6.69 8.70 8.85
N ASN A 23 -6.71 7.62 8.07
CA ASN A 23 -5.89 6.43 8.26
C ASN A 23 -4.92 6.18 7.09
N MET A 24 -4.88 7.05 6.09
CA MET A 24 -3.98 6.94 4.93
C MET A 24 -3.35 8.30 4.59
N ALA A 25 -2.11 8.29 4.10
CA ALA A 25 -1.39 9.47 3.64
C ALA A 25 -0.55 9.12 2.42
N ALA A 26 -0.67 9.91 1.35
CA ALA A 26 0.08 9.72 0.10
C ALA A 26 1.24 10.71 -0.02
N PHE A 27 2.35 10.25 -0.61
CA PHE A 27 3.60 10.98 -0.81
C PHE A 27 4.12 10.77 -2.22
N PHE A 28 4.89 11.74 -2.70
CA PHE A 28 5.42 11.78 -4.07
C PHE A 28 6.94 11.95 -4.02
N PRO A 29 7.73 10.86 -4.05
CA PRO A 29 9.17 10.91 -3.91
C PRO A 29 9.87 11.70 -5.02
N ASP A 30 9.35 11.65 -6.24
CA ASP A 30 9.91 12.35 -7.39
C ASP A 30 8.86 13.17 -8.11
N LYS A 31 9.05 14.50 -8.15
CA LYS A 31 8.18 15.42 -8.87
C LYS A 31 8.21 15.19 -10.39
N LYS A 32 9.27 14.59 -10.92
CA LYS A 32 9.42 14.25 -12.35
C LYS A 32 8.72 12.95 -12.71
N ASN A 33 8.46 12.07 -11.74
CA ASN A 33 7.72 10.83 -11.94
C ASN A 33 6.39 10.86 -11.16
N PRO A 34 5.32 11.42 -11.73
CA PRO A 34 4.02 11.51 -11.08
C PRO A 34 3.33 10.15 -10.88
N PHE A 35 3.89 9.07 -11.42
CA PHE A 35 3.34 7.72 -11.34
C PHE A 35 3.94 6.89 -10.22
N LEU A 36 5.02 7.35 -9.58
CA LEU A 36 5.59 6.70 -8.42
C LEU A 36 5.01 7.31 -7.15
N TRP A 37 4.18 6.55 -6.45
CA TRP A 37 3.53 6.99 -5.23
C TRP A 37 4.02 6.18 -4.05
N HIS A 38 4.04 6.81 -2.90
CA HIS A 38 4.19 6.13 -1.63
C HIS A 38 2.93 6.38 -0.81
N VAL A 39 2.43 5.36 -0.10
CA VAL A 39 1.27 5.50 0.78
C VAL A 39 1.59 4.90 2.14
N SER A 40 1.46 5.71 3.19
CA SER A 40 1.41 5.23 4.57
C SER A 40 -0.03 4.96 4.98
N PHE A 41 -0.29 3.89 5.70
CA PHE A 41 -1.62 3.55 6.22
C PHE A 41 -1.54 2.94 7.63
N LYS A 42 -2.58 3.16 8.45
CA LYS A 42 -2.71 2.48 9.75
C LYS A 42 -2.96 1.00 9.56
N GLY A 43 -2.49 0.18 10.49
CA GLY A 43 -2.89 -1.21 10.53
C GLY A 43 -4.40 -1.42 10.63
N PRO A 44 -4.89 -2.58 10.20
CA PRO A 44 -6.30 -2.93 10.35
C PRO A 44 -6.72 -2.92 11.82
N GLU A 45 -7.84 -2.27 12.11
CA GLU A 45 -8.42 -2.23 13.45
C GLU A 45 -8.80 -3.65 13.93
N ASN A 46 -8.79 -3.87 15.24
CA ASN A 46 -9.12 -5.16 15.85
C ASN A 46 -8.21 -6.31 15.38
N SER A 47 -6.95 -6.02 15.09
CA SER A 47 -5.96 -7.00 14.64
C SER A 47 -4.63 -6.82 15.37
N GLU A 48 -3.72 -7.80 15.25
CA GLU A 48 -2.36 -7.69 15.81
C GLU A 48 -1.52 -6.56 15.17
N PHE A 49 -1.99 -6.03 14.04
CA PHE A 49 -1.34 -4.98 13.27
C PHE A 49 -1.86 -3.57 13.62
N GLN A 50 -2.94 -3.45 14.41
CA GLN A 50 -3.68 -2.19 14.61
C GLN A 50 -2.82 -1.01 15.09
N ASP A 51 -1.75 -1.29 15.86
CA ASP A 51 -0.87 -0.28 16.44
C ASP A 51 0.29 0.13 15.51
N GLY A 52 0.37 -0.44 14.31
CA GLY A 52 1.40 -0.19 13.32
C GLY A 52 1.02 0.85 12.27
N ILE A 53 2.03 1.43 11.64
CA ILE A 53 1.90 2.27 10.45
C ILE A 53 2.75 1.65 9.33
N TYR A 54 2.10 1.23 8.27
CA TYR A 54 2.75 0.53 7.16
C TYR A 54 2.91 1.45 5.97
N HIS A 55 4.04 1.32 5.27
CA HIS A 55 4.41 2.20 4.18
C HIS A 55 4.64 1.38 2.93
N CYS A 56 3.93 1.71 1.86
CA CYS A 56 4.03 1.01 0.58
C CYS A 56 4.42 1.96 -0.53
N GLN A 57 5.02 1.39 -1.57
CA GLN A 57 5.30 2.05 -2.84
C GLN A 57 4.39 1.46 -3.91
N LEU A 58 3.82 2.32 -4.75
CA LEU A 58 2.97 1.96 -5.87
C LEU A 58 3.58 2.52 -7.17
N ASN A 59 3.76 1.65 -8.17
CA ASN A 59 4.08 2.06 -9.53
C ASN A 59 2.79 2.12 -10.35
N LEU A 60 2.34 3.34 -10.64
CA LEU A 60 1.08 3.64 -11.34
C LEU A 60 1.30 3.90 -12.84
N SER A 61 2.44 3.49 -13.41
CA SER A 61 2.80 3.78 -14.81
C SER A 61 1.83 3.19 -15.83
N ASN A 62 1.10 2.15 -15.48
CA ASN A 62 0.07 1.54 -16.33
C ASN A 62 -1.37 1.74 -15.82
N TYR A 63 -1.55 2.41 -14.67
CA TYR A 63 -2.87 2.75 -14.13
C TYR A 63 -3.57 3.82 -15.00
N PRO A 64 -4.91 3.82 -15.15
CA PRO A 64 -5.88 2.85 -14.63
C PRO A 64 -6.09 1.64 -15.53
N ASP A 65 -5.49 1.61 -16.72
CA ASP A 65 -5.71 0.54 -17.70
C ASP A 65 -5.28 -0.83 -17.15
N ASN A 66 -4.21 -0.85 -16.35
CA ASN A 66 -3.69 -2.04 -15.68
C ASN A 66 -3.49 -1.80 -14.16
N PRO A 67 -3.48 -2.88 -13.36
CA PRO A 67 -3.22 -2.75 -11.93
C PRO A 67 -1.78 -2.27 -11.67
N PRO A 68 -1.54 -1.55 -10.55
CA PRO A 68 -0.20 -1.11 -10.20
C PRO A 68 0.67 -2.25 -9.67
N GLU A 69 1.98 -2.01 -9.69
CA GLU A 69 2.91 -2.79 -8.87
C GLU A 69 2.90 -2.22 -7.45
N VAL A 70 2.87 -3.08 -6.44
CA VAL A 70 2.79 -2.68 -5.04
C VAL A 70 3.81 -3.44 -4.22
N MET A 71 4.52 -2.76 -3.33
CA MET A 71 5.38 -3.38 -2.33
C MET A 71 5.32 -2.62 -1.01
N VAL A 72 5.47 -3.34 0.10
CA VAL A 72 5.61 -2.74 1.44
C VAL A 72 7.09 -2.52 1.72
N LEU A 73 7.47 -1.32 2.17
CA LEU A 73 8.87 -0.93 2.34
C LEU A 73 9.40 -1.18 3.76
N ASN A 74 8.55 -1.02 4.79
CA ASN A 74 8.95 -1.26 6.17
C ASN A 74 8.60 -2.68 6.65
N GLU A 75 9.30 -3.16 7.68
CA GLU A 75 8.98 -4.44 8.31
C GLU A 75 7.53 -4.42 8.82
N SER A 76 6.70 -5.35 8.34
CA SER A 76 5.29 -5.43 8.73
C SER A 76 4.93 -6.72 9.46
N GLY A 77 5.69 -7.80 9.24
CA GLY A 77 5.34 -9.16 9.67
C GLY A 77 4.28 -9.84 8.79
N ALA A 78 3.61 -9.11 7.90
CA ALA A 78 2.62 -9.63 6.96
C ALA A 78 3.16 -9.76 5.52
N TYR A 79 4.11 -8.90 5.15
CA TYR A 79 4.70 -8.81 3.82
C TYR A 79 6.23 -8.75 3.90
N ALA A 80 6.89 -9.39 2.94
CA ALA A 80 8.33 -9.30 2.77
C ALA A 80 8.68 -7.88 2.30
N PRO A 81 9.54 -7.13 3.02
CA PRO A 81 9.91 -5.78 2.63
C PRO A 81 10.53 -5.72 1.23
N ASN A 82 10.24 -4.65 0.49
CA ASN A 82 10.78 -4.39 -0.85
C ASN A 82 10.55 -5.52 -1.87
N THR A 83 9.52 -6.33 -1.64
CA THR A 83 9.12 -7.42 -2.54
C THR A 83 7.78 -7.07 -3.16
N LEU A 84 7.66 -7.26 -4.48
CA LEU A 84 6.39 -7.07 -5.17
C LEU A 84 5.33 -8.02 -4.61
N ILE A 85 4.15 -7.49 -4.34
CA ILE A 85 3.05 -8.25 -3.77
C ILE A 85 2.15 -8.72 -4.92
N CYS A 86 1.82 -10.01 -4.91
CA CYS A 86 0.82 -10.59 -5.80
C CYS A 86 -0.51 -10.73 -5.06
N ILE A 87 -1.50 -9.98 -5.50
CA ILE A 87 -2.92 -10.09 -5.13
C ILE A 87 -3.71 -10.16 -6.42
N VAL A 88 -4.42 -11.27 -6.60
CA VAL A 88 -5.26 -11.54 -7.76
C VAL A 88 -6.27 -10.40 -7.95
N GLY A 89 -6.31 -9.83 -9.16
CA GLY A 89 -7.25 -8.76 -9.54
C GLY A 89 -6.95 -7.37 -8.98
N LEU A 90 -5.85 -7.18 -8.23
CA LEU A 90 -5.52 -5.89 -7.60
C LEU A 90 -4.10 -5.40 -7.85
N THR A 91 -3.17 -6.31 -8.16
CA THR A 91 -1.76 -6.00 -8.43
C THR A 91 -1.37 -6.47 -9.83
N HIS A 92 -0.21 -6.03 -10.34
CA HIS A 92 0.26 -6.35 -11.69
C HIS A 92 0.15 -7.84 -12.09
N TYR A 93 0.24 -8.75 -11.13
CA TYR A 93 0.09 -10.18 -11.34
C TYR A 93 -1.38 -10.56 -11.57
N HIS A 94 -1.66 -11.25 -12.69
CA HIS A 94 -2.99 -11.66 -13.15
C HIS A 94 -3.94 -10.48 -13.47
N PRO A 95 -3.71 -9.76 -14.60
CA PRO A 95 -4.55 -8.62 -15.01
C PRO A 95 -5.98 -9.02 -15.38
N GLU A 96 -6.26 -10.32 -15.55
CA GLU A 96 -7.57 -10.86 -15.92
C GLU A 96 -8.69 -10.49 -14.93
N GLY A 97 -8.35 -10.29 -13.65
CA GLY A 97 -9.30 -9.88 -12.61
C GLY A 97 -9.35 -8.36 -12.35
N TRP A 98 -8.56 -7.56 -13.08
CA TRP A 98 -8.47 -6.12 -12.83
C TRP A 98 -9.72 -5.39 -13.31
N THR A 99 -10.27 -4.55 -12.45
CA THR A 99 -11.33 -3.60 -12.84
C THR A 99 -10.70 -2.21 -13.00
N PRO A 100 -10.64 -1.65 -14.23
CA PRO A 100 -10.12 -0.30 -14.47
C PRO A 100 -10.84 0.74 -13.60
N GLY A 101 -10.04 1.59 -12.96
CA GLY A 101 -10.56 2.62 -12.06
C GLY A 101 -10.77 2.17 -10.61
N THR A 102 -10.40 0.93 -10.25
CA THR A 102 -10.25 0.53 -8.83
C THR A 102 -9.40 1.58 -8.11
N SER A 103 -9.88 2.08 -6.97
CA SER A 103 -9.23 3.19 -6.27
C SER A 103 -7.94 2.74 -5.59
N ILE A 104 -7.01 3.67 -5.40
CA ILE A 104 -5.79 3.38 -4.62
C ILE A 104 -6.17 3.01 -3.18
N GLU A 105 -7.19 3.66 -2.62
CA GLU A 105 -7.77 3.28 -1.32
C GLU A 105 -8.21 1.80 -1.30
N ALA A 106 -8.94 1.32 -2.32
CA ALA A 106 -9.39 -0.06 -2.38
C ALA A 106 -8.22 -1.06 -2.41
N ILE A 107 -7.13 -0.72 -3.09
CA ILE A 107 -5.90 -1.52 -3.12
C ILE A 107 -5.27 -1.60 -1.72
N ILE A 108 -5.16 -0.47 -1.01
CA ILE A 108 -4.62 -0.45 0.35
C ILE A 108 -5.53 -1.19 1.33
N THR A 109 -6.85 -1.02 1.21
CA THR A 109 -7.84 -1.75 2.00
C THR A 109 -7.71 -3.27 1.80
N ALA A 110 -7.48 -3.73 0.57
CA ALA A 110 -7.26 -5.14 0.31
C ALA A 110 -5.95 -5.67 0.95
N LEU A 111 -4.88 -4.87 0.99
CA LEU A 111 -3.68 -5.22 1.78
C LEU A 111 -4.06 -5.40 3.26
N GLN A 112 -4.80 -4.46 3.85
CA GLN A 112 -5.24 -4.57 5.24
C GLN A 112 -6.12 -5.81 5.48
N MET A 113 -6.96 -6.21 4.53
CA MET A 113 -7.75 -7.45 4.62
C MET A 113 -6.84 -8.69 4.63
N ILE A 114 -5.84 -8.73 3.73
CA ILE A 114 -4.86 -9.83 3.70
C ILE A 114 -4.08 -9.90 5.01
N MET A 115 -3.68 -8.77 5.60
CA MET A 115 -3.02 -8.76 6.92
C MET A 115 -3.84 -9.46 8.00
N GLN A 116 -5.17 -9.43 7.93
CA GLN A 116 -6.07 -10.06 8.91
C GLN A 116 -6.32 -11.56 8.67
N LEU A 117 -5.93 -12.10 7.51
CA LEU A 117 -6.06 -13.53 7.23
C LEU A 117 -5.16 -14.34 8.16
N LYS A 118 -5.77 -15.24 8.94
CA LYS A 118 -5.07 -16.12 9.89
C LYS A 118 -4.53 -17.40 9.25
N SER A 119 -5.15 -17.85 8.16
CA SER A 119 -4.75 -19.02 7.37
C SER A 119 -4.70 -18.66 5.88
N ASP A 120 -4.21 -19.60 5.06
CA ASP A 120 -4.27 -19.53 3.59
C ASP A 120 -3.56 -18.32 2.98
N ARG A 121 -2.49 -17.88 3.65
CA ARG A 121 -1.61 -16.83 3.18
C ARG A 121 -0.58 -17.42 2.23
N SER A 122 -0.80 -17.29 0.94
CA SER A 122 0.17 -17.69 -0.08
C SER A 122 0.21 -16.69 -1.22
N GLY A 123 1.40 -16.37 -1.71
CA GLY A 123 1.57 -15.44 -2.81
C GLY A 123 2.92 -14.72 -2.73
N ILE A 124 3.38 -14.21 -3.88
CA ILE A 124 4.63 -13.46 -3.95
C ILE A 124 4.51 -12.22 -3.03
N GLY A 125 5.54 -11.99 -2.22
CA GLY A 125 5.60 -10.86 -1.29
C GLY A 125 4.79 -11.03 0.00
N VAL A 126 3.94 -12.06 0.12
CA VAL A 126 3.17 -12.35 1.35
C VAL A 126 3.96 -13.29 2.26
N ILE A 127 4.04 -12.96 3.55
CA ILE A 127 4.59 -13.88 4.56
C ILE A 127 3.51 -14.92 4.89
N GLY A 128 3.82 -16.19 4.62
CA GLY A 128 2.84 -17.29 4.72
C GLY A 128 2.47 -17.68 6.15
N THR A 129 3.38 -17.49 7.12
CA THR A 129 3.11 -17.78 8.53
C THR A 129 3.34 -16.52 9.35
N LEU A 130 2.27 -16.05 9.99
CA LEU A 130 2.32 -14.90 10.89
C LEU A 130 2.98 -15.30 12.21
N ASN A 131 3.85 -14.43 12.71
CA ASN A 131 4.45 -14.56 14.03
C ASN A 131 4.05 -13.36 14.89
N SER A 132 3.24 -13.59 15.92
CA SER A 132 2.72 -12.55 16.81
C SER A 132 3.79 -11.71 17.50
N SER A 133 4.92 -12.32 17.87
CA SER A 133 6.04 -11.60 18.51
C SER A 133 6.70 -10.64 17.52
N ASP A 134 6.94 -11.11 16.30
CA ASP A 134 7.51 -10.30 15.23
C ASP A 134 6.55 -9.18 14.82
N ILE A 135 5.25 -9.46 14.67
CA ILE A 135 4.23 -8.45 14.35
C ILE A 135 4.24 -7.34 15.41
N LYS A 136 4.19 -7.69 16.70
CA LYS A 136 4.25 -6.68 17.78
C LYS A 136 5.51 -5.83 17.73
N LYS A 137 6.67 -6.48 17.55
CA LYS A 137 7.98 -5.81 17.40
C LYS A 137 7.99 -4.85 16.20
N TYR A 138 7.52 -5.30 15.04
CA TYR A 138 7.50 -4.51 13.82
C TYR A 138 6.47 -3.38 13.88
N SER A 139 5.28 -3.61 14.41
CA SER A 139 4.28 -2.57 14.66
C SER A 139 4.83 -1.45 15.55
N ALA A 140 5.55 -1.80 16.63
CA ALA A 140 6.21 -0.79 17.46
C ALA A 140 7.24 0.04 16.68
N LYS A 141 8.17 -0.62 15.98
CA LYS A 141 9.21 0.05 15.16
C LYS A 141 8.62 0.88 14.03
N SER A 142 7.51 0.45 13.46
CA SER A 142 6.89 1.07 12.29
C SER A 142 6.46 2.52 12.54
N LYS A 143 6.19 2.89 13.81
CA LYS A 143 5.81 4.26 14.21
C LYS A 143 6.97 5.26 14.13
N GLU A 144 8.20 4.77 14.10
CA GLU A 144 9.43 5.57 13.99
C GLU A 144 10.01 5.56 12.57
N TYR A 145 9.33 4.90 11.62
CA TYR A 145 9.82 4.77 10.26
C TYR A 145 9.78 6.12 9.51
N THR A 146 10.88 6.40 8.82
CA THR A 146 11.01 7.55 7.91
C THR A 146 11.39 7.06 6.52
N CYS A 147 10.88 7.72 5.48
CA CYS A 147 11.18 7.38 4.10
C CYS A 147 11.75 8.59 3.34
N LYS A 148 12.60 8.31 2.34
CA LYS A 148 13.15 9.33 1.43
C LYS A 148 12.07 10.08 0.64
N CYS A 149 10.85 9.55 0.56
CA CYS A 149 9.71 10.25 -0.03
C CYS A 149 9.17 11.42 0.82
N GLY A 150 9.71 11.62 2.03
CA GLY A 150 9.28 12.64 2.98
C GLY A 150 8.29 12.15 4.04
N ALA A 151 7.89 10.88 4.00
CA ALA A 151 7.06 10.29 5.04
C ALA A 151 7.84 10.18 6.37
N ASP A 152 7.23 10.66 7.44
CA ASP A 152 7.73 10.57 8.82
C ASP A 152 6.59 10.05 9.71
N HIS A 153 6.62 8.76 10.03
CA HIS A 153 5.54 8.09 10.75
C HIS A 153 5.34 8.64 12.16
N THR A 154 6.34 9.30 12.74
CA THR A 154 6.22 9.94 14.05
C THR A 154 5.25 11.12 14.03
N LYS A 155 4.87 11.63 12.86
CA LYS A 155 3.96 12.77 12.68
C LYS A 155 2.63 12.38 12.04
N LEU A 156 2.46 11.13 11.63
CA LEU A 156 1.26 10.69 10.92
C LEU A 156 0.16 10.24 11.88
N PHE A 157 -1.07 10.60 11.51
CA PHE A 157 -2.32 10.14 12.12
C PHE A 157 -2.49 10.34 13.63
N LYS A 158 -1.83 11.38 14.15
CA LYS A 158 -2.01 11.92 15.49
C LYS A 158 -3.26 12.79 15.59
#